data_AF-A0A8I2G1A8-F1
#
_entry.id   AF-A0A8I2G1A8-F1
#
_cell.length_a   1.000
_cell.length_b   1.000
_cell.length_c   1.000
_cell.angle_alpha   90.00
_cell.angle_beta   90.00
_cell.angle_gamma   90.00
#
_symmetry.space_group_name_H-M   'P 1'
#
loop_
_entity.id
_entity.type
_entity.pdbx_description
1 polymer ?
#
loop_
_entity_poly.entity_id
_entity_poly.type
_entity_poly.pdbx_seq_one_letter_code
_entity_poly.pdbx_strand_id
1 'polypeptide(L)'
;MMATLSYPGVYMEEVSSGVRPIAAASTSTAAFVGRAEKGPDDEAKRITNWTQFQKYYGTFIKESYLAESVFQFFNNGGNQCYIVRVTRSDAETADVTVQNRAASPVPCVKFLAKNKGAWGNYLYLQIEDGMDDPGNTFKISIRKQEKETITADNFAEITPLEVHDNLSMDADSANYVETVLNNRSYLVDVDVLKAGVTPEERPANADVIQIGKNAVETPVTAVTEGTDGTGDLNETSYSDAFSKLDPITDFSLLAVPGIGTTIMMDEGMNYCSKRPLQDVFYIGEMSSDEDEPTDAKDFRKLLTKPNSYGAVYYP
;
A
#
# COMPACT_ATOMS: atom_id res chain seq x y z
N MET A 1 4.28 -48.91 12.25
CA MET A 1 4.00 -50.11 13.07
C MET A 1 4.97 -50.10 14.23
N MET A 2 4.49 -50.19 15.46
CA MET A 2 5.34 -50.22 16.66
C MET A 2 6.05 -51.58 16.75
N ALA A 3 7.37 -51.58 16.93
CA ALA A 3 8.14 -52.80 17.18
C ALA A 3 7.85 -53.30 18.62
N THR A 4 7.44 -54.56 18.75
CA THR A 4 7.30 -55.24 20.05
C THR A 4 8.67 -55.66 20.56
N LEU A 5 9.08 -55.13 21.72
CA LEU A 5 10.38 -55.38 22.36
C LEU A 5 10.27 -56.55 23.36
N SER A 6 11.14 -57.56 23.25
CA SER A 6 11.02 -58.83 23.98
C SER A 6 12.06 -59.06 25.10
N TYR A 7 12.93 -58.10 25.42
CA TYR A 7 13.86 -58.22 26.56
C TYR A 7 14.37 -56.84 27.06
N PRO A 8 14.79 -56.75 28.33
CA PRO A 8 15.32 -55.51 28.89
C PRO A 8 16.65 -55.12 28.22
N GLY A 9 16.71 -53.94 27.61
CA GLY A 9 17.89 -53.38 26.96
C GLY A 9 17.67 -51.91 26.59
N VAL A 10 18.76 -51.17 26.34
CA VAL A 10 18.68 -49.80 25.83
C VAL A 10 18.51 -49.88 24.32
N TYR A 11 17.35 -49.44 23.82
CA TYR A 11 17.05 -49.34 22.39
C TYR A 11 17.17 -47.88 21.96
N MET A 12 18.03 -47.63 20.98
CA MET A 12 18.20 -46.30 20.38
C MET A 12 17.27 -46.22 19.17
N GLU A 13 16.28 -45.35 19.23
CA GLU A 13 15.45 -44.98 18.09
C GLU A 13 16.00 -43.67 17.52
N GLU A 14 16.70 -43.74 16.39
CA GLU A 14 17.05 -42.54 15.64
C GLU A 14 15.78 -42.00 14.98
N VAL A 15 15.13 -41.06 15.66
CA VAL A 15 14.16 -40.20 15.04
C VAL A 15 14.95 -39.35 14.06
N SER A 16 14.82 -39.61 12.75
CA SER A 16 15.35 -38.73 11.71
C SER A 16 14.80 -37.34 12.01
N SER A 17 15.63 -36.46 12.56
CA SER A 17 15.29 -35.05 12.63
C SER A 17 15.16 -34.63 11.18
N GLY A 18 13.92 -34.42 10.73
CA GLY A 18 13.66 -33.87 9.41
C GLY A 18 14.46 -32.58 9.37
N VAL A 19 15.62 -32.62 8.70
CA VAL A 19 16.51 -31.49 8.60
C VAL A 19 15.63 -30.45 7.93
N ARG A 20 15.16 -29.45 8.70
CA ARG A 20 14.61 -28.24 8.09
C ARG A 20 15.83 -27.67 7.39
N PRO A 21 15.94 -27.74 6.05
CA PRO A 21 17.05 -27.11 5.39
C PRO A 21 16.99 -25.66 5.83
N ILE A 22 18.10 -25.13 6.35
CA ILE A 22 18.21 -23.70 6.56
C ILE A 22 18.09 -23.13 5.15
N ALA A 23 16.92 -22.59 4.82
CA ALA A 23 16.74 -21.90 3.56
C ALA A 23 17.84 -20.83 3.53
N ALA A 24 18.69 -20.87 2.51
CA ALA A 24 19.65 -19.80 2.30
C ALA A 24 18.82 -18.50 2.27
N ALA A 25 18.99 -17.67 3.29
CA ALA A 25 18.33 -16.37 3.32
C ALA A 25 18.72 -15.66 2.03
N SER A 26 17.73 -15.14 1.30
CA SER A 26 17.99 -14.32 0.12
C SER A 26 18.76 -13.10 0.61
N THR A 27 20.09 -13.10 0.44
CA THR A 27 20.99 -12.04 0.93
C THR A 27 20.76 -10.70 0.24
N SER A 28 19.82 -10.63 -0.71
CA SER A 28 19.48 -9.47 -1.54
C SER A 28 18.06 -8.93 -1.32
N THR A 29 17.32 -9.38 -0.30
CA THR A 29 16.00 -8.80 -0.02
C THR A 29 16.13 -7.45 0.67
N ALA A 30 15.75 -6.39 -0.05
CA ALA A 30 15.79 -5.02 0.42
C ALA A 30 14.45 -4.58 1.03
N ALA A 31 14.51 -3.63 1.95
CA ALA A 31 13.39 -2.83 2.40
C ALA A 31 13.64 -1.38 1.98
N PHE A 32 12.69 -0.78 1.28
CA PHE A 32 12.71 0.61 0.86
C PHE A 32 11.64 1.38 1.61
N VAL A 33 12.03 2.51 2.20
CA VAL A 33 11.13 3.40 2.93
C VAL A 33 11.10 4.73 2.20
N GLY A 34 9.90 5.22 1.90
CA GLY A 34 9.77 6.45 1.13
C GLY A 34 8.33 6.84 0.88
N ARG A 35 8.11 7.92 0.12
CA ARG A 35 6.77 8.34 -0.26
C ARG A 35 6.37 7.66 -1.57
N ALA A 36 5.07 7.44 -1.74
CA ALA A 36 4.49 6.88 -2.95
C ALA A 36 3.17 7.58 -3.28
N GLU A 37 2.77 7.55 -4.57
CA GLU A 37 1.51 8.11 -5.08
C GLU A 37 0.31 7.55 -4.30
N LYS A 38 0.32 6.25 -4.02
CA LYS A 38 -0.75 5.53 -3.33
C LYS A 38 -0.22 4.32 -2.55
N GLY A 39 -1.12 3.51 -1.99
CA GLY A 39 -0.77 2.26 -1.33
C GLY A 39 -0.84 2.31 0.20
N PRO A 40 -0.75 1.15 0.87
CA PRO A 40 -0.87 1.04 2.32
C PRO A 40 0.26 1.78 3.02
N ASP A 41 -0.09 2.48 4.10
CA ASP A 41 0.81 3.25 4.94
C ASP A 41 0.83 2.75 6.40
N ASP A 42 0.13 1.66 6.69
CA ASP A 42 0.06 0.98 7.99
C ASP A 42 0.97 -0.25 8.09
N GLU A 43 1.25 -0.91 6.96
CA GLU A 43 2.08 -2.11 6.88
C GLU A 43 3.25 -1.98 5.88
N ALA A 44 4.29 -2.78 6.10
CA ALA A 44 5.31 -3.03 5.11
C ALA A 44 4.82 -4.11 4.13
N LYS A 45 4.84 -3.83 2.82
CA LYS A 45 4.33 -4.76 1.81
C LYS A 45 5.45 -5.38 0.98
N ARG A 46 5.44 -6.70 0.89
CA ARG A 46 6.32 -7.45 0.00
C ARG A 46 5.87 -7.29 -1.46
N ILE A 47 6.83 -6.99 -2.33
CA ILE A 47 6.65 -6.97 -3.77
C ILE A 47 7.79 -7.76 -4.45
N THR A 48 7.49 -8.36 -5.59
CA THR A 48 8.43 -9.24 -6.31
C THR A 48 8.75 -8.76 -7.73
N ASN A 49 8.16 -7.65 -8.18
CA ASN A 49 8.45 -7.03 -9.46
C ASN A 49 7.92 -5.59 -9.53
N TRP A 50 8.35 -4.87 -10.56
CA TRP A 50 7.91 -3.50 -10.84
C TRP A 50 6.40 -3.37 -11.07
N THR A 51 5.77 -4.33 -11.75
CA THR A 51 4.31 -4.29 -11.98
C THR A 51 3.51 -4.35 -10.67
N GLN A 52 3.97 -5.10 -9.67
CA GLN A 52 3.37 -5.09 -8.34
C GLN A 52 3.59 -3.76 -7.63
N PHE A 53 4.77 -3.14 -7.76
CA PHE A 53 4.99 -1.78 -7.25
C PHE A 53 3.97 -0.82 -7.85
N GLN A 54 3.84 -0.80 -9.19
CA GLN A 54 2.88 0.07 -9.86
C GLN A 54 1.43 -0.19 -9.43
N LYS A 55 1.08 -1.47 -9.28
CA LYS A 55 -0.26 -1.88 -8.84
C LYS A 55 -0.59 -1.37 -7.44
N TYR A 56 0.34 -1.45 -6.48
CA TYR A 56 0.06 -1.08 -5.08
C TYR A 56 0.39 0.39 -4.80
N TYR A 57 1.54 0.87 -5.24
CA TYR A 57 2.12 2.15 -4.85
C TYR A 57 2.06 3.24 -5.93
N GLY A 58 1.69 2.87 -7.16
CA GLY A 58 1.52 3.83 -8.26
C GLY A 58 2.81 4.09 -9.04
N THR A 59 2.95 5.29 -9.60
CA THR A 59 4.06 5.65 -10.48
C THR A 59 5.08 6.58 -9.80
N PHE A 60 6.04 7.07 -10.58
CA PHE A 60 7.02 8.07 -10.17
C PHE A 60 6.33 9.35 -9.69
N ILE A 61 6.79 9.89 -8.55
CA ILE A 61 6.33 11.17 -8.00
C ILE A 61 7.54 12.09 -7.87
N LYS A 62 7.35 13.40 -8.04
CA LYS A 62 8.47 14.35 -8.06
C LYS A 62 9.16 14.48 -6.70
N GLU A 63 8.42 14.15 -5.64
CA GLU A 63 8.81 14.44 -4.27
C GLU A 63 9.46 13.25 -3.55
N SER A 64 9.73 12.13 -4.24
CA SER A 64 10.42 10.98 -3.66
C SER A 64 11.07 10.12 -4.73
N TYR A 65 12.26 9.59 -4.43
CA TYR A 65 13.00 8.66 -5.29
C TYR A 65 12.67 7.19 -5.02
N LEU A 66 11.65 6.89 -4.20
CA LEU A 66 11.28 5.52 -3.85
C LEU A 66 10.99 4.67 -5.09
N ALA A 67 10.19 5.21 -6.02
CA ALA A 67 9.78 4.50 -7.23
C ALA A 67 10.99 4.22 -8.15
N GLU A 68 11.87 5.21 -8.32
CA GLU A 68 13.11 5.13 -9.10
C GLU A 68 14.04 4.06 -8.53
N SER A 69 14.28 4.06 -7.21
CA SER A 69 15.14 3.07 -6.56
C SER A 69 14.58 1.66 -6.68
N VAL A 70 13.27 1.48 -6.52
CA VAL A 70 12.63 0.17 -6.67
C VAL A 70 12.68 -0.31 -8.12
N PHE A 71 12.42 0.58 -9.08
CA PHE A 71 12.54 0.27 -10.51
C PHE A 71 13.95 -0.20 -10.86
N GLN A 72 14.97 0.56 -10.42
CA GLN A 72 16.36 0.20 -10.65
C GLN A 72 16.77 -1.07 -9.90
N PHE A 73 16.27 -1.30 -8.69
CA PHE A 73 16.53 -2.54 -7.95
C PHE A 73 16.09 -3.77 -8.74
N PHE A 74 14.87 -3.77 -9.29
CA PHE A 74 14.41 -4.89 -10.12
C PHE A 74 15.18 -5.01 -11.45
N ASN A 75 15.51 -3.89 -12.10
CA ASN A 75 16.31 -3.91 -13.34
C ASN A 75 17.75 -4.42 -13.13
N ASN A 76 18.29 -4.26 -11.92
CA ASN A 76 19.62 -4.77 -11.54
C ASN A 76 19.59 -6.19 -10.96
N GLY A 77 18.48 -6.93 -11.12
CA GLY A 77 18.37 -8.32 -10.71
C GLY A 77 17.91 -8.55 -9.26
N GLY A 78 17.36 -7.52 -8.60
CA GLY A 78 16.64 -7.70 -7.34
C GLY A 78 15.42 -8.60 -7.53
N ASN A 79 15.24 -9.60 -6.66
CA ASN A 79 14.15 -10.58 -6.79
C ASN A 79 12.89 -10.19 -6.02
N GLN A 80 13.05 -9.48 -4.91
CA GLN A 80 11.97 -9.07 -4.03
C GLN A 80 12.42 -7.96 -3.10
N CYS A 81 11.49 -7.09 -2.71
CA CYS A 81 11.72 -6.09 -1.68
C CYS A 81 10.45 -5.83 -0.87
N TYR A 82 10.62 -5.19 0.28
CA TYR A 82 9.54 -4.66 1.10
C TYR A 82 9.46 -3.15 0.89
N ILE A 83 8.23 -2.65 0.78
CA ILE A 83 7.97 -1.21 0.68
C ILE A 83 7.28 -0.74 1.95
N VAL A 84 7.79 0.33 2.51
CA VAL A 84 7.15 1.07 3.59
C VAL A 84 6.82 2.46 3.08
N ARG A 85 5.53 2.73 2.90
CA ARG A 85 5.06 4.05 2.50
C ARG A 85 5.06 4.98 3.71
N VAL A 86 5.63 6.17 3.52
CA VAL A 86 5.56 7.29 4.44
C VAL A 86 4.53 8.28 3.92
N THR A 87 3.53 8.55 4.75
CA THR A 87 2.46 9.51 4.49
C THR A 87 2.59 10.69 5.44
N ARG A 88 2.08 11.85 5.03
CA ARG A 88 1.98 13.00 5.93
C ARG A 88 0.84 12.77 6.92
N SER A 89 1.00 13.31 8.13
CA SER A 89 0.00 13.16 9.19
C SER A 89 -1.38 13.75 8.84
N ASP A 90 -1.40 14.75 7.94
CA ASP A 90 -2.58 15.45 7.43
C ASP A 90 -3.03 14.95 6.04
N ALA A 91 -2.51 13.81 5.57
CA ALA A 91 -2.99 13.20 4.34
C ALA A 91 -4.38 12.60 4.52
N GLU A 92 -5.27 12.85 3.57
CA GLU A 92 -6.68 12.46 3.61
C GLU A 92 -7.03 11.45 2.52
N THR A 93 -7.99 10.58 2.82
CA THR A 93 -8.55 9.61 1.87
C THR A 93 -9.72 10.23 1.13
N ALA A 94 -9.68 10.20 -0.21
CA ALA A 94 -10.81 10.65 -1.02
C ALA A 94 -12.04 9.77 -0.78
N ASP A 95 -13.21 10.36 -0.63
CA ASP A 95 -14.46 9.62 -0.50
C ASP A 95 -15.62 10.26 -1.24
N VAL A 96 -16.68 9.48 -1.46
CA VAL A 96 -17.96 9.95 -1.98
C VAL A 96 -19.10 9.13 -1.38
N THR A 97 -20.14 9.81 -0.92
CA THR A 97 -21.35 9.18 -0.38
C THR A 97 -22.50 9.28 -1.39
N VAL A 98 -23.15 8.16 -1.66
CA VAL A 98 -24.22 8.03 -2.66
C VAL A 98 -25.53 7.65 -1.97
N GLN A 99 -26.64 8.27 -2.41
CA GLN A 99 -27.98 7.94 -1.93
C GLN A 99 -28.53 6.65 -2.55
N ASN A 100 -29.51 6.03 -1.89
CA ASN A 100 -30.22 4.87 -2.42
C ASN A 100 -31.27 5.27 -3.49
N ARG A 101 -31.93 4.25 -4.06
CA ARG A 101 -33.02 4.40 -5.06
C ARG A 101 -34.42 4.49 -4.44
N ALA A 102 -34.52 4.71 -3.14
CA ALA A 102 -35.83 4.76 -2.48
C ALA A 102 -36.65 5.96 -2.97
N ALA A 103 -37.98 5.89 -2.80
CA ALA A 103 -38.87 7.01 -3.15
C ALA A 103 -38.55 8.28 -2.34
N SER A 104 -37.98 8.12 -1.15
CA SER A 104 -37.35 9.18 -0.36
C SER A 104 -35.88 8.81 -0.18
N PRO A 105 -34.99 9.26 -1.07
CA PRO A 105 -33.58 8.86 -1.05
C PRO A 105 -32.88 9.23 0.24
N VAL A 106 -32.09 8.30 0.77
CA VAL A 106 -31.20 8.52 1.92
C VAL A 106 -29.77 8.10 1.56
N PRO A 107 -28.73 8.71 2.17
CA PRO A 107 -27.36 8.24 2.03
C PRO A 107 -27.24 6.76 2.39
N CYS A 108 -26.64 5.95 1.51
CA CYS A 108 -26.63 4.49 1.70
C CYS A 108 -25.26 3.83 1.60
N VAL A 109 -24.38 4.34 0.75
CA VAL A 109 -23.05 3.77 0.55
C VAL A 109 -22.04 4.90 0.47
N LYS A 110 -20.98 4.78 1.27
CA LYS A 110 -19.79 5.61 1.17
C LYS A 110 -18.69 4.82 0.50
N PHE A 111 -18.20 5.31 -0.63
CA PHE A 111 -17.03 4.77 -1.32
C PHE A 111 -15.81 5.58 -0.91
N LEU A 112 -14.72 4.90 -0.57
CA LEU A 112 -13.46 5.49 -0.20
C LEU A 112 -12.39 5.01 -1.18
N ALA A 113 -11.44 5.86 -1.55
CA ALA A 113 -10.20 5.38 -2.16
C ALA A 113 -9.49 4.42 -1.18
N LYS A 114 -8.82 3.39 -1.72
CA LYS A 114 -8.23 2.32 -0.89
C LYS A 114 -7.25 2.82 0.18
N ASN A 115 -6.58 3.94 -0.10
CA ASN A 115 -5.57 4.53 0.78
C ASN A 115 -5.57 6.05 0.61
N LYS A 116 -4.99 6.75 1.60
CA LYS A 116 -4.79 8.20 1.60
C LYS A 116 -4.02 8.69 0.37
N GLY A 117 -4.35 9.90 -0.06
CA GLY A 117 -3.63 10.64 -1.09
C GLY A 117 -4.53 11.22 -2.18
N ALA A 118 -3.99 12.18 -2.90
CA ALA A 118 -4.68 12.88 -3.99
C ALA A 118 -5.03 11.95 -5.17
N TRP A 119 -4.36 10.81 -5.29
CA TRP A 119 -4.61 9.80 -6.32
C TRP A 119 -6.08 9.32 -6.36
N GLY A 120 -6.77 9.34 -5.21
CA GLY A 120 -8.18 8.93 -5.10
C GLY A 120 -9.12 9.84 -5.88
N ASN A 121 -8.77 11.12 -6.05
CA ASN A 121 -9.58 12.11 -6.78
C ASN A 121 -9.68 11.81 -8.29
N TYR A 122 -8.83 10.92 -8.79
CA TYR A 122 -8.82 10.47 -10.18
C TYR A 122 -9.71 9.24 -10.41
N LEU A 123 -10.31 8.70 -9.35
CA LEU A 123 -11.20 7.54 -9.43
C LEU A 123 -12.62 7.97 -9.74
N TYR A 124 -13.26 7.16 -10.57
CA TYR A 124 -14.63 7.38 -10.98
C TYR A 124 -15.40 6.06 -10.97
N LEU A 125 -16.65 6.14 -10.54
CA LEU A 125 -17.58 5.04 -10.40
C LEU A 125 -18.68 5.19 -11.44
N GLN A 126 -19.06 4.05 -12.02
CA GLN A 126 -20.32 3.86 -12.73
C GLN A 126 -21.12 2.82 -11.97
N ILE A 127 -22.37 3.14 -11.64
CA ILE A 127 -23.28 2.28 -10.90
C ILE A 127 -24.44 1.93 -11.82
N GLU A 128 -24.61 0.64 -12.07
CA GLU A 128 -25.65 0.09 -12.93
C GLU A 128 -26.43 -1.00 -12.21
N ASP A 129 -27.53 -1.47 -12.81
CA ASP A 129 -28.19 -2.70 -12.38
C ASP A 129 -27.28 -3.91 -12.59
N GLY A 130 -27.38 -4.88 -11.67
CA GLY A 130 -26.64 -6.14 -11.80
C GLY A 130 -27.17 -6.97 -12.96
N MET A 131 -26.30 -7.76 -13.57
CA MET A 131 -26.65 -8.52 -14.76
C MET A 131 -27.63 -9.68 -14.49
N ASP A 132 -27.46 -10.39 -13.38
CA ASP A 132 -28.19 -11.63 -13.08
C ASP A 132 -29.54 -11.35 -12.42
N ASP A 133 -29.59 -10.36 -11.52
CA ASP A 133 -30.81 -9.90 -10.86
C ASP A 133 -30.85 -8.37 -10.80
N PRO A 134 -31.28 -7.71 -11.90
CA PRO A 134 -31.33 -6.25 -11.98
C PRO A 134 -32.20 -5.57 -10.92
N GLY A 135 -33.11 -6.31 -10.28
CA GLY A 135 -34.01 -5.79 -9.25
C GLY A 135 -33.32 -5.67 -7.89
N ASN A 136 -32.49 -6.65 -7.54
CA ASN A 136 -31.93 -6.82 -6.19
C ASN A 136 -30.40 -6.71 -6.12
N THR A 137 -29.72 -6.69 -7.27
CA THR A 137 -28.27 -6.56 -7.33
C THR A 137 -27.84 -5.36 -8.18
N PHE A 138 -26.59 -4.93 -8.03
CA PHE A 138 -26.01 -3.81 -8.77
C PHE A 138 -24.59 -4.12 -9.19
N LYS A 139 -24.12 -3.39 -10.20
CA LYS A 139 -22.79 -3.49 -10.76
C LYS A 139 -22.05 -2.19 -10.51
N ILE A 140 -20.79 -2.29 -10.11
CA ILE A 140 -19.88 -1.16 -10.00
C ILE A 140 -18.73 -1.35 -11.00
N SER A 141 -18.54 -0.35 -11.86
CA SER A 141 -17.36 -0.26 -12.71
C SER A 141 -16.50 0.92 -12.27
N ILE A 142 -15.23 0.66 -12.00
CA ILE A 142 -14.26 1.65 -11.50
C ILE A 142 -13.27 1.99 -12.61
N ARG A 143 -13.07 3.28 -12.87
CA ARG A 143 -12.10 3.79 -13.85
C ARG A 143 -11.20 4.85 -13.18
N LYS A 144 -10.05 5.11 -13.79
CA LYS A 144 -9.14 6.20 -13.41
C LYS A 144 -8.98 7.15 -14.59
N GLN A 145 -8.94 8.45 -14.33
CA GLN A 145 -8.58 9.46 -15.33
C GLN A 145 -7.10 9.85 -15.21
N GLU A 146 -6.51 10.31 -16.31
CA GLU A 146 -5.12 10.80 -16.32
C GLU A 146 -5.00 12.28 -15.95
N LYS A 147 -6.11 13.05 -16.00
CA LYS A 147 -6.14 14.49 -15.72
C LYS A 147 -7.34 14.84 -14.85
N GLU A 148 -7.13 15.73 -13.90
CA GLU A 148 -8.06 16.07 -12.82
C GLU A 148 -9.33 16.83 -13.27
N THR A 149 -9.23 17.62 -14.34
CA THR A 149 -10.21 18.69 -14.63
C THR A 149 -11.12 18.43 -15.83
N ILE A 150 -10.98 17.30 -16.52
CA ILE A 150 -11.81 16.96 -17.69
C ILE A 150 -12.40 15.58 -17.47
N THR A 151 -13.64 15.53 -17.00
CA THR A 151 -14.50 14.38 -17.27
C THR A 151 -14.66 14.29 -18.77
N ALA A 152 -14.02 13.31 -19.39
CA ALA A 152 -14.19 13.09 -20.82
C ALA A 152 -15.66 12.72 -21.07
N ASP A 153 -16.29 13.34 -22.08
CA ASP A 153 -17.68 13.07 -22.45
C ASP A 153 -17.92 11.58 -22.76
N ASN A 154 -16.85 10.86 -23.09
CA ASN A 154 -16.84 9.43 -23.36
C ASN A 154 -16.41 8.56 -22.16
N PHE A 155 -16.57 9.04 -20.92
CA PHE A 155 -16.13 8.30 -19.73
C PHE A 155 -16.68 6.85 -19.67
N ALA A 156 -17.93 6.64 -20.10
CA ALA A 156 -18.54 5.32 -20.21
C ALA A 156 -17.78 4.38 -21.19
N GLU A 157 -17.09 4.94 -22.18
CA GLU A 157 -16.30 4.23 -23.19
C GLU A 157 -14.88 3.90 -22.73
N ILE A 158 -14.39 4.50 -21.64
CA ILE A 158 -13.10 4.13 -21.05
C ILE A 158 -13.23 2.72 -20.48
N THR A 159 -12.26 1.85 -20.75
CA THR A 159 -12.26 0.49 -20.20
C THR A 159 -12.11 0.55 -18.67
N PRO A 160 -13.03 -0.07 -17.89
CA PRO A 160 -12.90 -0.15 -16.45
C PRO A 160 -11.60 -0.84 -16.02
N LEU A 161 -11.00 -0.32 -14.95
CA LEU A 161 -9.87 -0.98 -14.28
C LEU A 161 -10.35 -2.14 -13.41
N GLU A 162 -11.53 -1.99 -12.80
CA GLU A 162 -12.21 -3.04 -12.04
C GLU A 162 -13.70 -3.03 -12.35
N VAL A 163 -14.29 -4.22 -12.43
CA VAL A 163 -15.74 -4.41 -12.54
C VAL A 163 -16.14 -5.44 -11.49
N HIS A 164 -17.11 -5.06 -10.67
CA HIS A 164 -17.70 -5.92 -9.65
C HIS A 164 -19.21 -5.97 -9.90
N ASP A 165 -19.69 -7.09 -10.43
CA ASP A 165 -21.09 -7.29 -10.82
C ASP A 165 -21.85 -8.09 -9.77
N ASN A 166 -23.18 -8.01 -9.82
CA ASN A 166 -24.13 -8.73 -8.99
C ASN A 166 -23.88 -8.54 -7.47
N LEU A 167 -23.45 -7.33 -7.09
CA LEU A 167 -23.27 -6.91 -5.70
C LEU A 167 -24.62 -6.74 -5.01
N SER A 168 -24.66 -7.03 -3.72
CA SER A 168 -25.86 -6.94 -2.89
C SER A 168 -25.66 -5.99 -1.70
N MET A 169 -26.73 -5.33 -1.27
CA MET A 169 -26.78 -4.56 -0.02
C MET A 169 -27.12 -5.43 1.20
N ASP A 170 -27.48 -6.70 0.99
CA ASP A 170 -27.76 -7.66 2.05
C ASP A 170 -26.46 -8.15 2.70
N ALA A 171 -26.32 -7.94 4.01
CA ALA A 171 -25.15 -8.35 4.78
C ALA A 171 -24.99 -9.87 4.90
N ASP A 172 -26.07 -10.63 4.72
CA ASP A 172 -26.03 -12.10 4.74
C ASP A 172 -25.70 -12.71 3.35
N SER A 173 -25.63 -11.86 2.31
CA SER A 173 -25.27 -12.29 0.96
C SER A 173 -23.78 -12.54 0.81
N ALA A 174 -23.41 -13.62 0.10
CA ALA A 174 -22.02 -13.86 -0.31
C ALA A 174 -21.46 -12.74 -1.22
N ASN A 175 -22.34 -11.97 -1.86
CA ASN A 175 -21.99 -10.83 -2.70
C ASN A 175 -22.21 -9.48 -1.99
N TYR A 176 -22.25 -9.47 -0.66
CA TYR A 176 -22.41 -8.23 0.10
C TYR A 176 -21.31 -7.21 -0.26
N VAL A 177 -21.73 -6.02 -0.70
CA VAL A 177 -20.84 -5.01 -1.31
C VAL A 177 -19.63 -4.65 -0.45
N GLU A 178 -19.83 -4.45 0.84
CA GLU A 178 -18.76 -4.09 1.78
C GLU A 178 -17.74 -5.22 1.90
N THR A 179 -18.20 -6.46 2.01
CA THR A 179 -17.29 -7.62 2.07
C THR A 179 -16.57 -7.86 0.74
N VAL A 180 -17.26 -7.71 -0.39
CA VAL A 180 -16.65 -7.95 -1.70
C VAL A 180 -15.61 -6.88 -2.01
N LEU A 181 -15.95 -5.60 -1.93
CA LEU A 181 -15.04 -4.52 -2.32
C LEU A 181 -13.87 -4.39 -1.36
N ASN A 182 -14.09 -4.48 -0.05
CA ASN A 182 -13.00 -4.30 0.92
C ASN A 182 -11.93 -5.40 0.82
N ASN A 183 -12.32 -6.60 0.36
CA ASN A 183 -11.40 -7.73 0.17
C ASN A 183 -10.85 -7.88 -1.25
N ARG A 184 -11.62 -7.51 -2.29
CA ARG A 184 -11.26 -7.81 -3.69
C ARG A 184 -10.83 -6.59 -4.50
N SER A 185 -11.21 -5.38 -4.10
CA SER A 185 -10.81 -4.17 -4.81
C SER A 185 -9.41 -3.71 -4.38
N TYR A 186 -8.62 -3.28 -5.37
CA TYR A 186 -7.34 -2.60 -5.16
C TYR A 186 -7.47 -1.07 -5.18
N LEU A 187 -8.64 -0.56 -5.56
CA LEU A 187 -8.87 0.87 -5.81
C LEU A 187 -9.77 1.51 -4.76
N VAL A 188 -10.77 0.80 -4.25
CA VAL A 188 -11.74 1.37 -3.31
C VAL A 188 -12.03 0.45 -2.13
N ASP A 189 -12.45 1.06 -1.04
CA ASP A 189 -13.20 0.45 0.06
C ASP A 189 -14.61 1.05 0.11
N VAL A 190 -15.49 0.38 0.84
CA VAL A 190 -16.88 0.76 1.03
C VAL A 190 -17.29 0.65 2.49
N ASP A 191 -18.07 1.63 2.92
CA ASP A 191 -18.89 1.56 4.13
C ASP A 191 -20.38 1.62 3.75
N VAL A 192 -21.17 0.61 4.13
CA VAL A 192 -22.63 0.66 4.00
C VAL A 192 -23.22 1.44 5.18
N LEU A 193 -23.91 2.54 4.87
CA LEU A 193 -24.54 3.41 5.85
C LEU A 193 -25.86 2.77 6.30
N LYS A 194 -25.86 2.14 7.48
CA LYS A 194 -26.99 1.32 7.98
C LYS A 194 -28.24 2.12 8.39
N ALA A 195 -28.14 3.45 8.47
CA ALA A 195 -29.26 4.28 8.93
C ALA A 195 -30.30 4.45 7.82
N GLY A 196 -31.43 3.75 7.96
CA GLY A 196 -32.58 3.90 7.06
C GLY A 196 -32.43 3.23 5.70
N VAL A 197 -31.49 2.29 5.56
CA VAL A 197 -31.25 1.51 4.34
C VAL A 197 -31.66 0.06 4.58
N THR A 198 -32.56 -0.44 3.74
CA THR A 198 -32.94 -1.85 3.68
C THR A 198 -32.05 -2.63 2.71
N PRO A 199 -31.92 -3.97 2.84
CA PRO A 199 -31.17 -4.81 1.89
C PRO A 199 -31.62 -4.66 0.42
N GLU A 200 -32.86 -4.23 0.18
CA GLU A 200 -33.42 -4.00 -1.14
C GLU A 200 -33.08 -2.59 -1.71
N GLU A 201 -32.61 -1.67 -0.86
CA GLU A 201 -32.34 -0.28 -1.22
C GLU A 201 -30.92 -0.06 -1.73
N ARG A 202 -30.71 -0.47 -2.98
CA ARG A 202 -29.44 -0.33 -3.72
C ARG A 202 -29.02 1.13 -3.93
N PRO A 203 -27.71 1.40 -4.10
CA PRO A 203 -27.20 2.73 -4.45
C PRO A 203 -27.78 3.19 -5.78
N ALA A 204 -28.11 4.48 -5.91
CA ALA A 204 -28.64 5.05 -7.14
C ALA A 204 -27.76 4.75 -8.37
N ASN A 205 -28.40 4.41 -9.50
CA ASN A 205 -27.72 4.30 -10.78
C ASN A 205 -27.08 5.65 -11.13
N ALA A 206 -25.86 5.61 -11.67
CA ALA A 206 -25.16 6.79 -12.13
C ALA A 206 -24.13 6.40 -13.19
N ASP A 207 -24.10 7.16 -14.29
CA ASP A 207 -23.13 6.95 -15.36
C ASP A 207 -21.72 7.38 -14.94
N VAL A 208 -21.63 8.46 -14.15
CA VAL A 208 -20.36 9.05 -13.71
C VAL A 208 -20.49 9.62 -12.30
N ILE A 209 -19.71 9.08 -11.36
CA ILE A 209 -19.49 9.66 -10.03
C ILE A 209 -17.98 9.76 -9.83
N GLN A 210 -17.46 10.96 -9.58
CA GLN A 210 -16.06 11.15 -9.23
C GLN A 210 -15.88 11.04 -7.72
N ILE A 211 -14.91 10.25 -7.27
CA ILE A 211 -14.52 10.21 -5.85
C ILE A 211 -13.73 11.48 -5.53
N GLY A 212 -14.00 12.12 -4.39
CA GLY A 212 -13.26 13.31 -3.95
C GLY A 212 -13.56 14.62 -4.68
N LYS A 213 -14.50 14.63 -5.65
CA LYS A 213 -14.90 15.85 -6.35
C LYS A 213 -15.77 16.74 -5.46
N ASN A 214 -15.34 17.97 -5.22
CA ASN A 214 -16.07 18.95 -4.39
C ASN A 214 -17.47 19.37 -4.91
N ALA A 215 -17.96 18.80 -6.02
CA ALA A 215 -19.30 19.02 -6.53
C ALA A 215 -20.26 17.92 -6.04
N VAL A 216 -21.21 18.30 -5.19
CA VAL A 216 -22.29 17.43 -4.71
C VAL A 216 -23.48 17.56 -5.65
N GLU A 217 -23.57 16.66 -6.62
CA GLU A 217 -24.68 16.56 -7.58
C GLU A 217 -25.37 15.20 -7.42
N THR A 218 -26.67 15.13 -7.68
CA THR A 218 -27.42 13.86 -7.58
C THR A 218 -26.73 12.78 -8.42
N PRO A 219 -26.44 11.58 -7.87
CA PRO A 219 -26.91 11.04 -6.58
C PRO A 219 -25.94 11.17 -5.38
N VAL A 220 -24.90 11.99 -5.49
CA VAL A 220 -23.93 12.25 -4.42
C VAL A 220 -24.55 13.13 -3.33
N THR A 221 -24.32 12.77 -2.07
CA THR A 221 -24.82 13.52 -0.89
C THR A 221 -23.72 14.14 -0.04
N ALA A 222 -22.50 13.58 -0.09
CA ALA A 222 -21.34 14.09 0.63
C ALA A 222 -20.06 13.64 -0.07
N VAL A 223 -18.97 14.38 0.12
CA VAL A 223 -17.68 14.11 -0.49
C VAL A 223 -16.55 14.63 0.39
N THR A 224 -15.44 13.92 0.44
CA THR A 224 -14.17 14.39 1.01
C THR A 224 -13.11 14.30 -0.07
N GLU A 225 -12.41 15.40 -0.32
CA GLU A 225 -11.27 15.42 -1.25
C GLU A 225 -10.08 14.67 -0.63
N GLY A 226 -9.45 13.78 -1.41
CA GLY A 226 -8.21 13.13 -1.00
C GLY A 226 -7.03 14.08 -1.16
N THR A 227 -6.09 14.06 -0.22
CA THR A 227 -4.90 14.92 -0.25
C THR A 227 -3.66 14.14 0.16
N ASP A 228 -2.51 14.51 -0.39
CA ASP A 228 -1.21 13.98 0.06
C ASP A 228 -0.68 14.69 1.32
N GLY A 229 -1.49 15.59 1.90
CA GLY A 229 -1.11 16.47 2.99
C GLY A 229 -0.12 17.57 2.59
N THR A 230 0.07 18.53 3.49
CA THR A 230 1.03 19.63 3.37
C THR A 230 2.05 19.69 4.51
N GLY A 231 1.88 18.85 5.54
CA GLY A 231 2.81 18.76 6.65
C GLY A 231 4.25 18.43 6.23
N ASP A 232 5.21 19.01 6.95
CA ASP A 232 6.62 18.74 6.71
C ASP A 232 6.98 17.29 7.04
N LEU A 233 7.82 16.70 6.21
CA LEU A 233 8.44 15.40 6.47
C LEU A 233 9.91 15.63 6.78
N ASN A 234 10.39 14.98 7.83
CA ASN A 234 11.78 14.98 8.24
C ASN A 234 12.23 13.54 8.49
N GLU A 235 13.50 13.36 8.85
CA GLU A 235 14.11 12.05 9.09
C GLU A 235 13.37 11.23 10.14
N THR A 236 12.77 11.88 11.14
CA THR A 236 11.95 11.20 12.16
C THR A 236 10.68 10.62 11.55
N SER A 237 10.04 11.35 10.61
CA SER A 237 8.88 10.85 9.87
C SER A 237 9.18 9.55 9.11
N TYR A 238 10.41 9.40 8.59
CA TYR A 238 10.86 8.18 7.92
C TYR A 238 11.29 7.09 8.89
N SER A 239 12.04 7.43 9.94
CA SER A 239 12.53 6.44 10.91
C SER A 239 11.43 5.85 11.79
N ASP A 240 10.38 6.61 12.10
CA ASP A 240 9.19 6.11 12.79
C ASP A 240 8.52 4.97 12.00
N ALA A 241 8.60 5.02 10.67
CA ALA A 241 8.05 4.01 9.79
C ALA A 241 8.85 2.68 9.81
N PHE A 242 10.08 2.67 10.36
CA PHE A 242 10.89 1.43 10.44
C PHE A 242 10.25 0.37 11.33
N SER A 243 9.45 0.77 12.32
CA SER A 243 8.70 -0.16 13.18
C SER A 243 7.79 -1.12 12.39
N LYS A 244 7.34 -0.73 11.19
CA LYS A 244 6.54 -1.59 10.28
C LYS A 244 7.35 -2.77 9.73
N LEU A 245 8.68 -2.73 9.82
CA LEU A 245 9.59 -3.80 9.42
C LEU A 245 9.95 -4.74 10.58
N ASP A 246 9.61 -4.41 11.82
CA ASP A 246 9.85 -5.26 12.99
C ASP A 246 9.30 -6.70 12.83
N PRO A 247 8.08 -6.93 12.31
CA PRO A 247 7.57 -8.29 12.13
C PRO A 247 8.20 -9.06 10.96
N ILE A 248 9.04 -8.42 10.14
CA ILE A 248 9.61 -9.02 8.92
C ILE A 248 11.03 -9.49 9.21
N THR A 249 11.30 -10.78 9.03
CA THR A 249 12.60 -11.38 9.35
C THR A 249 13.43 -11.78 8.12
N ASP A 250 12.92 -11.56 6.91
CA ASP A 250 13.52 -12.02 5.66
C ASP A 250 13.99 -10.88 4.74
N PHE A 251 14.50 -9.79 5.32
CA PHE A 251 15.22 -8.73 4.62
C PHE A 251 16.58 -8.47 5.26
N SER A 252 17.55 -8.05 4.46
CA SER A 252 18.94 -7.84 4.87
C SER A 252 19.47 -6.43 4.55
N LEU A 253 18.76 -5.67 3.71
CA LEU A 253 19.14 -4.31 3.32
C LEU A 253 18.01 -3.34 3.64
N LEU A 254 18.33 -2.17 4.19
CA LEU A 254 17.38 -1.07 4.41
C LEU A 254 17.89 0.19 3.71
N ALA A 255 17.01 0.88 2.98
CA ALA A 255 17.33 2.17 2.35
C ALA A 255 16.16 3.15 2.49
N VAL A 256 16.48 4.45 2.59
CA VAL A 256 15.49 5.55 2.55
C VAL A 256 15.84 6.49 1.38
N PRO A 257 15.42 6.15 0.14
CA PRO A 257 15.81 6.90 -1.04
C PRO A 257 15.37 8.36 -1.04
N GLY A 258 16.29 9.25 -1.39
CA GLY A 258 16.14 10.70 -1.41
C GLY A 258 16.41 11.41 -0.10
N ILE A 259 16.74 10.70 0.98
CA ILE A 259 16.96 11.29 2.31
C ILE A 259 18.44 11.13 2.71
N GLY A 260 19.29 11.87 2.01
CA GLY A 260 20.75 11.82 2.15
C GLY A 260 21.32 12.71 3.27
N THR A 261 20.75 12.64 4.48
CA THR A 261 21.22 13.44 5.62
C THR A 261 21.96 12.59 6.64
N THR A 262 22.87 13.21 7.41
CA THR A 262 23.60 12.52 8.48
C THR A 262 22.67 12.03 9.59
N ILE A 263 21.57 12.76 9.85
CA ILE A 263 20.52 12.35 10.80
C ILE A 263 19.87 11.06 10.31
N MET A 264 19.48 10.98 9.04
CA MET A 264 18.86 9.78 8.49
C MET A 264 19.82 8.59 8.49
N MET A 265 21.09 8.84 8.19
CA MET A 265 22.14 7.83 8.29
C MET A 265 22.29 7.28 9.72
N ASP A 266 22.37 8.17 10.71
CA ASP A 266 22.45 7.78 12.11
C ASP A 266 21.21 6.99 12.57
N GLU A 267 20.00 7.42 12.18
CA GLU A 267 18.75 6.74 12.54
C GLU A 267 18.61 5.37 11.85
N GLY A 268 18.92 5.27 10.55
CA GLY A 268 18.91 4.03 9.79
C GLY A 268 19.85 2.98 10.37
N MET A 269 21.11 3.37 10.64
CA MET A 269 22.07 2.46 11.28
C MET A 269 21.67 2.09 12.71
N ASN A 270 21.15 3.05 13.48
CA ASN A 270 20.70 2.83 14.86
C ASN A 270 19.56 1.80 14.92
N TYR A 271 18.58 1.89 14.02
CA TYR A 271 17.54 0.88 13.88
C TYR A 271 18.13 -0.51 13.58
N CYS A 272 19.01 -0.61 12.57
CA CYS A 272 19.65 -1.87 12.21
C CYS A 272 20.43 -2.50 13.37
N SER A 273 21.16 -1.69 14.15
CA SER A 273 21.93 -2.15 15.31
C SER A 273 21.08 -2.68 16.48
N LYS A 274 19.83 -2.21 16.57
CA LYS A 274 18.87 -2.56 17.63
C LYS A 274 17.94 -3.71 17.25
N ARG A 275 17.93 -4.14 15.98
CA ARG A 275 17.14 -5.32 15.59
C ARG A 275 17.60 -6.53 16.40
N PRO A 276 16.69 -7.37 16.93
CA PRO A 276 17.05 -8.52 17.75
C PRO A 276 18.02 -9.50 17.06
N LEU A 277 17.93 -9.63 15.74
CA LEU A 277 18.75 -10.54 14.94
C LEU A 277 20.03 -9.88 14.40
N GLN A 278 20.17 -8.54 14.50
CA GLN A 278 21.31 -7.81 13.97
C GLN A 278 21.64 -8.19 12.50
N ASP A 279 20.58 -8.40 11.72
CA ASP A 279 20.54 -9.08 10.42
C ASP A 279 20.41 -8.12 9.22
N VAL A 280 20.30 -6.81 9.49
CA VAL A 280 20.04 -5.78 8.49
C VAL A 280 21.20 -4.81 8.42
N PHE A 281 21.50 -4.39 7.20
CA PHE A 281 22.50 -3.39 6.89
C PHE A 281 21.86 -2.18 6.20
N TYR A 282 22.12 -0.98 6.72
CA TYR A 282 21.60 0.27 6.18
C TYR A 282 22.45 0.77 5.01
N ILE A 283 21.81 1.04 3.88
CA ILE A 283 22.41 1.69 2.73
C ILE A 283 21.91 3.13 2.70
N GLY A 284 22.74 4.05 3.19
CA GLY A 284 22.47 5.47 3.14
C GLY A 284 23.05 6.11 1.89
N GLU A 285 22.57 7.29 1.56
CA GLU A 285 23.11 8.15 0.52
C GLU A 285 23.48 9.51 1.09
N MET A 286 24.07 10.35 0.26
CA MET A 286 24.41 11.73 0.57
C MET A 286 23.52 12.69 -0.21
N SER A 287 23.66 13.98 0.05
CA SER A 287 22.93 14.96 -0.72
C SER A 287 23.37 14.93 -2.19
N SER A 288 22.45 15.21 -3.12
CA SER A 288 22.74 15.09 -4.56
C SER A 288 23.77 16.11 -5.07
N ASP A 289 24.08 17.14 -4.28
CA ASP A 289 25.11 18.14 -4.53
C ASP A 289 26.49 17.78 -3.92
N GLU A 290 26.58 16.67 -3.17
CA GLU A 290 27.83 16.14 -2.61
C GLU A 290 28.37 15.03 -3.54
N ASP A 291 29.07 15.45 -4.60
CA ASP A 291 29.51 14.57 -5.69
C ASP A 291 31.03 14.36 -5.77
N GLU A 292 31.81 14.78 -4.77
CA GLU A 292 33.25 14.51 -4.67
C GLU A 292 33.61 13.44 -3.61
N PRO A 293 34.71 12.67 -3.78
CA PRO A 293 35.11 11.67 -2.79
C PRO A 293 35.52 12.29 -1.44
N THR A 294 35.82 13.58 -1.42
CA THR A 294 36.05 14.39 -0.22
C THR A 294 34.77 14.60 0.56
N ASP A 295 33.65 14.84 -0.11
CA ASP A 295 32.34 15.03 0.52
C ASP A 295 31.92 13.76 1.26
N ALA A 296 32.11 12.58 0.64
CA ALA A 296 31.86 11.29 1.31
C ALA A 296 32.67 11.08 2.59
N LYS A 297 33.93 11.57 2.61
CA LYS A 297 34.76 11.51 3.80
C LYS A 297 34.30 12.49 4.86
N ASP A 298 33.84 13.67 4.45
CA ASP A 298 33.40 14.72 5.37
C ASP A 298 32.02 14.42 5.95
N PHE A 299 31.06 13.96 5.12
CA PHE A 299 29.77 13.41 5.55
C PHE A 299 29.95 12.35 6.64
N ARG A 300 30.84 11.38 6.41
CA ARG A 300 31.14 10.33 7.39
C ARG A 300 31.66 10.89 8.72
N LYS A 301 32.44 11.96 8.72
CA LYS A 301 32.97 12.60 9.94
C LYS A 301 31.88 13.34 10.72
N LEU A 302 30.80 13.75 10.06
CA LEU A 302 29.66 14.45 10.66
C LEU A 302 28.65 13.52 11.32
N LEU A 303 28.76 12.20 11.13
CA LEU A 303 27.91 11.22 11.82
C LEU A 303 28.11 11.28 13.33
N THR A 304 27.01 11.35 14.07
CA THR A 304 27.03 11.44 15.53
C THR A 304 27.00 10.07 16.20
N LYS A 305 26.49 9.04 15.51
CA LYS A 305 26.37 7.66 16.00
C LYS A 305 26.96 6.64 15.02
N PRO A 306 28.23 6.82 14.56
CA PRO A 306 28.82 5.90 13.60
C PRO A 306 28.89 4.48 14.17
N ASN A 307 28.48 3.49 13.37
CA ASN A 307 28.55 2.08 13.75
C ASN A 307 28.72 1.20 12.50
N SER A 308 28.83 -0.12 12.70
CA SER A 308 29.11 -1.08 11.63
C SER A 308 27.87 -1.62 10.90
N TYR A 309 26.69 -1.05 11.13
CA TYR A 309 25.42 -1.50 10.54
C TYR A 309 24.98 -0.68 9.33
N GLY A 310 25.87 0.10 8.72
CA GLY A 310 25.56 0.73 7.45
C GLY A 310 26.77 1.20 6.67
N ALA A 311 26.51 1.57 5.42
CA ALA A 311 27.46 2.20 4.53
C ALA A 311 26.78 3.37 3.81
N VAL A 312 27.58 4.39 3.51
CA VAL A 312 27.17 5.49 2.65
C VAL A 312 27.54 5.12 1.23
N TYR A 313 26.54 5.14 0.34
CA TYR A 313 26.72 5.02 -1.09
C TYR A 313 27.17 6.37 -1.66
N TYR A 314 28.24 6.33 -2.45
CA TYR A 314 28.77 7.45 -3.20
C TYR A 314 29.00 6.96 -4.65
N PRO A 315 28.40 7.62 -5.66
CA PRO A 315 28.55 7.26 -7.06
C PRO A 315 29.97 7.52 -7.62
#